data_AF-A0AAQ3VEQ2-F1
#
_entry.id   AF-A0AAQ3VEQ2-F1
#
_cell.length_a   1.000
_cell.length_b   1.000
_cell.length_c   1.000
_cell.angle_alpha   90.00
_cell.angle_beta   90.00
_cell.angle_gamma   90.00
#
_symmetry.space_group_name_H-M   'P 1'
#
loop_
_entity.id
_entity.type
_entity.pdbx_description
1 polymer ?
#
loop_
_entity_poly.entity_id
_entity_poly.type
_entity_poly.pdbx_seq_one_letter_code
_entity_poly.pdbx_strand_id
1 'polypeptide(L)'
;MAPEIVPAMQKMNSIRRCHGLTTASGEHAKYSRFQTGGGMIKKKRNRARPPGSFEDRLQKFAEDARLAARELPPGRERETLMKRARQTETVMEVSEWLTLRK
;
A
#
# COMPACT_ATOMS: atom_id res chain seq x y z
N MET A 1 -9.46 31.17 -3.69
CA MET A 1 -8.16 30.50 -3.52
C MET A 1 -8.43 29.13 -2.92
N ALA A 2 -8.53 28.10 -3.75
CA ALA A 2 -8.72 26.72 -3.28
C ALA A 2 -7.33 26.11 -3.02
N PRO A 3 -7.03 25.60 -1.81
CA PRO A 3 -5.82 24.83 -1.62
C PRO A 3 -5.97 23.46 -2.29
N GLU A 4 -4.96 23.12 -3.07
CA GLU A 4 -4.88 21.92 -3.87
C GLU A 4 -4.91 20.63 -3.03
N ILE A 5 -5.75 19.71 -3.49
CA ILE A 5 -5.42 18.30 -3.74
C ILE A 5 -4.83 17.57 -2.54
N VAL A 6 -5.67 16.81 -1.83
CA VAL A 6 -5.25 15.71 -0.95
C VAL A 6 -4.54 14.63 -1.79
N PRO A 7 -3.20 14.41 -1.68
CA PRO A 7 -2.55 13.35 -2.44
C PRO A 7 -1.96 12.35 -1.44
N ALA A 8 -2.81 11.63 -0.72
CA ALA A 8 -2.36 10.64 0.26
C ALA A 8 -2.97 9.24 0.11
N MET A 9 -3.73 8.98 -0.97
CA MET A 9 -4.36 7.67 -1.18
C MET A 9 -3.71 6.80 -2.26
N GLN A 10 -2.58 7.22 -2.84
CA GLN A 10 -1.98 6.60 -4.03
C GLN A 10 -0.57 6.01 -3.79
N LYS A 11 -0.29 5.39 -2.64
CA LYS A 11 1.02 4.72 -2.40
C LYS A 11 0.92 3.24 -2.05
N MET A 12 -0.15 2.55 -2.45
CA MET A 12 -0.32 1.11 -2.18
C MET A 12 -0.60 0.20 -3.38
N ASN A 13 -0.37 0.64 -4.62
CA ASN A 13 -0.63 -0.20 -5.82
C ASN A 13 0.56 -0.28 -6.80
N SER A 14 1.77 -0.59 -6.31
CA SER A 14 2.92 -0.89 -7.17
C SER A 14 3.13 -2.39 -7.44
N ILE A 15 2.16 -3.26 -7.11
CA ILE A 15 2.20 -4.66 -7.51
C ILE A 15 1.35 -4.83 -8.77
N ARG A 16 1.88 -4.38 -9.92
CA ARG A 16 1.38 -4.76 -11.26
C ARG A 16 2.48 -5.57 -11.93
N ARG A 17 2.38 -6.91 -11.90
CA ARG A 17 1.70 -7.77 -12.89
C ARG A 17 2.60 -7.95 -14.13
N CYS A 18 3.54 -8.88 -14.06
CA CYS A 18 4.29 -9.37 -15.22
C CYS A 18 3.43 -10.45 -15.91
N HIS A 19 2.83 -10.12 -17.04
CA HIS A 19 2.34 -11.11 -18.01
C HIS A 19 2.94 -10.77 -19.37
N GLY A 20 3.46 -11.79 -20.06
CA GLY A 20 4.01 -11.66 -21.40
C GLY A 20 4.87 -12.87 -21.78
N LEU A 21 4.23 -14.04 -21.92
CA LEU A 21 4.75 -15.15 -22.73
C LEU A 21 4.39 -14.88 -24.20
N THR A 22 5.25 -15.31 -25.13
CA THR A 22 5.02 -15.91 -26.47
C THR A 22 6.18 -15.54 -27.42
N THR A 23 7.14 -16.44 -27.66
CA THR A 23 7.27 -17.41 -28.78
C THR A 23 7.49 -16.79 -30.16
N ALA A 24 8.69 -16.97 -30.72
CA ALA A 24 8.90 -17.42 -32.10
C ALA A 24 10.40 -17.67 -32.38
N SER A 25 10.63 -18.83 -32.99
CA SER A 25 11.78 -19.29 -33.78
C SER A 25 12.84 -18.27 -34.22
N GLY A 26 14.11 -18.65 -34.07
CA GLY A 26 15.18 -18.14 -34.93
C GLY A 26 16.54 -18.10 -34.25
N GLU A 27 17.44 -18.96 -34.73
CA GLU A 27 18.90 -18.77 -34.70
C GLU A 27 19.63 -19.14 -33.41
N HIS A 28 20.32 -20.29 -33.50
CA HIS A 28 21.44 -20.69 -32.65
C HIS A 28 22.57 -19.64 -32.76
N ALA A 29 22.40 -18.51 -32.08
CA ALA A 29 23.45 -17.53 -31.91
C ALA A 29 24.41 -18.03 -30.81
N LYS A 30 25.55 -18.52 -31.29
CA LYS A 30 26.72 -18.97 -30.54
C LYS A 30 27.33 -17.80 -29.74
N TYR A 31 26.70 -17.39 -28.65
CA TYR A 31 27.27 -16.39 -27.74
C TYR A 31 28.21 -17.06 -26.74
N SER A 32 29.45 -17.17 -27.17
CA SER A 32 30.58 -17.25 -26.27
C SER A 32 30.60 -16.05 -25.31
N ARG A 33 31.16 -16.29 -24.10
CA ARG A 33 31.60 -15.29 -23.11
C ARG A 33 30.57 -14.81 -22.09
N PHE A 34 30.20 -15.68 -21.15
CA PHE A 34 29.79 -15.23 -19.81
C PHE A 34 31.04 -14.86 -19.00
N GLN A 35 31.58 -13.67 -19.25
CA GLN A 35 32.54 -13.02 -18.36
C GLN A 35 31.85 -11.97 -17.49
N THR A 36 32.36 -11.89 -16.26
CA THR A 36 32.14 -10.89 -15.21
C THR A 36 30.88 -11.05 -14.35
N GLY A 37 31.06 -11.74 -13.23
CA GLY A 37 30.26 -11.58 -12.02
C GLY A 37 30.37 -10.17 -11.48
N GLY A 38 29.60 -9.25 -12.05
CA GLY A 38 29.15 -8.03 -11.38
C GLY A 38 27.82 -8.34 -10.73
N GLY A 39 27.83 -8.72 -9.45
CA GLY A 39 26.60 -8.95 -8.70
C GLY A 39 25.73 -7.70 -8.76
N MET A 40 24.63 -7.75 -9.52
CA MET A 40 23.63 -6.69 -9.53
C MET A 40 23.29 -6.40 -8.07
N ILE A 41 23.60 -5.20 -7.58
CA ILE A 41 23.11 -4.75 -6.28
C ILE A 41 21.60 -4.63 -6.44
N LYS A 42 20.89 -5.73 -6.18
CA LYS A 42 19.43 -5.74 -6.10
C LYS A 42 19.12 -4.82 -4.93
N LYS A 43 18.64 -3.61 -5.23
CA LYS A 43 18.20 -2.64 -4.22
C LYS A 43 17.36 -3.38 -3.19
N LYS A 44 17.88 -3.51 -1.97
CA LYS A 44 17.23 -4.24 -0.90
C LYS A 44 15.89 -3.55 -0.63
N ARG A 45 14.79 -4.27 -0.81
CA ARG A 45 13.45 -3.72 -0.54
C ARG A 45 13.39 -3.30 0.93
N ASN A 46 12.98 -2.06 1.18
CA ASN A 46 12.75 -1.60 2.54
C ASN A 46 11.55 -2.37 3.12
N ARG A 47 11.82 -3.37 3.95
CA ARG A 47 10.81 -4.17 4.68
C ARG A 47 10.78 -3.77 6.17
N ALA A 48 11.17 -2.53 6.49
CA ALA A 48 11.09 -2.04 7.85
C ALA A 48 9.64 -2.11 8.34
N ARG A 49 9.47 -2.56 9.59
CA ARG A 49 8.16 -2.57 10.23
C ARG A 49 7.73 -1.10 10.40
N PRO A 50 6.47 -0.75 10.08
CA PRO A 50 5.98 0.59 10.35
C PRO A 50 6.15 0.93 11.84
N PRO A 51 6.48 2.19 12.17
CA PRO A 51 6.66 2.61 13.56
C PRO A 51 5.33 2.57 14.31
N GLY A 52 5.39 2.26 15.60
CA GLY A 52 4.23 2.21 16.52
C GLY A 52 3.54 0.84 16.60
N SER A 53 2.55 0.75 17.50
CA SER A 53 1.70 -0.44 17.61
C SER A 53 0.78 -0.56 16.38
N PHE A 54 0.05 -1.67 16.26
CA PHE A 54 -0.92 -1.82 15.17
C PHE A 54 -2.15 -0.95 15.43
N GLU A 55 -2.56 -0.91 16.69
CA GLU A 55 -3.69 -0.21 17.26
C GLU A 55 -3.50 1.31 17.10
N ASP A 56 -2.31 1.84 17.43
CA ASP A 56 -1.98 3.27 17.26
C ASP A 56 -2.15 3.72 15.81
N ARG A 57 -1.81 2.85 14.85
CA ARG A 57 -1.89 3.16 13.42
C ARG A 57 -3.33 3.12 12.92
N LEU A 58 -4.15 2.20 13.43
CA LEU A 58 -5.57 2.16 13.11
C LEU A 58 -6.30 3.35 13.69
N GLN A 59 -6.00 3.74 14.93
CA GLN A 59 -6.59 4.91 15.57
C GLN A 59 -6.27 6.18 14.77
N LYS A 60 -4.99 6.42 14.45
CA LYS A 60 -4.58 7.57 13.62
C LYS A 60 -5.32 7.59 12.28
N PHE A 61 -5.44 6.43 11.62
CA PHE A 61 -6.16 6.34 10.35
C PHE A 61 -7.65 6.70 10.49
N ALA A 62 -8.33 6.24 11.54
CA ALA A 62 -9.73 6.55 11.78
C ALA A 62 -9.95 8.05 12.05
N GLU A 63 -9.06 8.66 12.83
CA GLU A 63 -9.05 10.10 13.11
C GLU A 63 -8.84 10.91 11.83
N ASP A 64 -7.80 10.60 11.05
CA ASP A 64 -7.50 11.28 9.79
C ASP A 64 -8.66 11.16 8.79
N ALA A 65 -9.27 9.98 8.69
CA ALA A 65 -10.42 9.76 7.82
C ALA A 65 -11.66 10.59 8.25
N ARG A 66 -11.88 10.75 9.55
CA ARG A 66 -12.96 11.60 10.08
C ARG A 66 -12.68 13.08 9.84
N LEU A 67 -11.43 13.53 10.00
CA LEU A 67 -11.02 14.90 9.73
C LEU A 67 -11.20 15.24 8.25
N ALA A 68 -10.67 14.41 7.36
CA ALA A 68 -10.84 14.58 5.91
C ALA A 68 -12.32 14.57 5.49
N ALA A 69 -13.15 13.76 6.13
CA ALA A 69 -14.59 13.73 5.87
C ALA A 69 -15.35 14.95 6.42
N ARG A 70 -14.79 15.70 7.38
CA ARG A 70 -15.38 16.96 7.86
C ARG A 70 -15.09 18.13 6.93
N GLU A 71 -13.94 18.10 6.25
CA GLU A 71 -13.52 19.13 5.29
C GLU A 71 -14.30 19.04 3.97
N LEU A 72 -14.79 17.84 3.62
CA LEU A 72 -15.56 17.63 2.41
C LEU A 72 -17.04 18.02 2.57
N PRO A 73 -17.66 18.58 1.51
CA PRO A 73 -19.09 18.79 1.49
C PRO A 73 -19.86 17.45 1.56
N PRO A 74 -21.14 17.47 1.96
CA PRO A 74 -21.96 16.27 1.95
C PRO A 74 -22.00 15.66 0.55
N GLY A 75 -21.62 14.39 0.45
CA GLY A 75 -21.54 13.67 -0.81
C GLY A 75 -20.87 12.31 -0.66
N ARG A 76 -20.76 11.60 -1.79
CA ARG A 76 -20.24 10.23 -1.85
C ARG A 76 -18.83 10.09 -1.29
N GLU A 77 -17.96 11.05 -1.56
CA GLU A 77 -16.56 11.01 -1.09
C GLU A 77 -16.49 11.06 0.43
N ARG A 78 -17.22 11.99 1.05
CA ARG A 78 -17.38 12.09 2.51
C ARG A 78 -17.90 10.79 3.12
N GLU A 79 -18.94 10.20 2.53
CA GLU A 79 -19.49 8.93 3.00
C GLU A 79 -18.49 7.78 2.90
N THR A 80 -17.69 7.72 1.84
CA THR A 80 -16.66 6.67 1.70
C THR A 80 -15.58 6.78 2.77
N LEU A 81 -15.16 7.99 3.13
CA LEU A 81 -14.22 8.23 4.22
C LEU A 81 -14.82 7.86 5.58
N MET A 82 -16.07 8.27 5.84
CA MET A 82 -16.78 7.87 7.06
C MET A 82 -17.00 6.36 7.16
N LYS A 83 -17.20 5.67 6.03
CA LYS A 83 -17.29 4.21 6.00
C LYS A 83 -15.95 3.57 6.35
N ARG A 84 -14.84 4.09 5.81
CA ARG A 84 -13.49 3.60 6.12
C ARG A 84 -13.12 3.81 7.58
N ALA A 85 -13.45 4.97 8.16
CA ALA A 85 -13.24 5.22 9.59
C ALA A 85 -13.96 4.18 10.47
N ARG A 86 -15.23 3.91 10.17
CA ARG A 86 -16.00 2.87 10.86
C ARG A 86 -15.40 1.47 10.68
N GLN A 87 -14.95 1.13 9.48
CA GLN A 87 -14.29 -0.15 9.24
C GLN A 87 -13.02 -0.31 10.08
N THR A 88 -12.21 0.75 10.22
CA THR A 88 -11.01 0.69 11.04
C THR A 88 -11.30 0.57 12.54
N GLU A 89 -12.37 1.19 13.02
CA GLU A 89 -12.84 1.01 14.40
C GLU A 89 -13.23 -0.46 14.65
N THR A 90 -13.98 -1.07 13.73
CA THR A 90 -14.30 -2.51 13.82
C THR A 90 -13.05 -3.39 13.80
N VAL A 91 -12.03 -3.06 12.99
CA VAL A 91 -10.77 -3.81 12.98
C VAL A 91 -10.03 -3.68 14.31
N MET A 92 -10.07 -2.52 14.96
CA MET A 92 -9.50 -2.34 16.29
C MET A 92 -10.20 -3.24 17.32
N GLU A 93 -11.53 -3.26 17.35
CA GLU A 93 -12.30 -4.13 18.25
C GLU A 93 -11.96 -5.61 18.04
N VAL A 94 -11.90 -6.06 16.78
CA VAL A 94 -11.51 -7.45 16.46
C VAL A 94 -10.08 -7.73 16.90
N SER A 95 -9.15 -6.78 16.71
CA SER A 95 -7.76 -6.95 17.15
C SER A 95 -7.67 -7.10 18.66
N GLU A 96 -8.47 -6.33 19.41
CA GLU A 96 -8.55 -6.42 20.86
C GLU A 96 -9.00 -7.83 21.28
N TRP A 97 -10.09 -8.36 20.69
CA TRP A 97 -10.56 -9.72 20.98
C TRP A 97 -9.51 -10.81 20.74
N LEU A 98 -8.69 -10.65 19.70
CA LEU A 98 -7.62 -11.58 19.40
C LEU A 98 -6.45 -11.47 20.39
N THR A 99 -6.21 -10.28 20.96
CA THR A 99 -5.15 -10.08 21.97
C THR A 99 -5.54 -10.53 23.37
N LEU A 100 -6.83 -10.52 23.73
CA LEU A 100 -7.34 -11.01 25.01
C LEU A 100 -7.16 -12.52 25.20
N ARG A 101 -6.94 -13.27 24.11
CA ARG A 101 -6.69 -14.72 24.14
C ARG A 101 -5.20 -15.06 24.30
N LYS A 102 -4.49 -14.32 25.15
CA LYS A 102 -3.09 -14.59 25.50
C LYS A 102 -2.96 -15.19 26.89
#